data_AF-A0A1E1K6A0-F1
#
_entry.id   AF-A0A1E1K6A0-F1
#
_cell.length_a   1.000
_cell.length_b   1.000
_cell.length_c   1.000
_cell.angle_alpha   90.00
_cell.angle_beta   90.00
_cell.angle_gamma   90.00
#
_symmetry.space_group_name_H-M   'P 1'
#
loop_
_entity.id
_entity.type
_entity.pdbx_description
1 polymer ?
#
loop_
_entity_poly.entity_id
_entity_poly.type
_entity_poly.pdbx_seq_one_letter_code
_entity_poly.pdbx_strand_id
1 'polypeptide(L)'
;MEDDTACNVISNLQEMIRTRFGVDVAESYVYFPTDVGGLDLKNAFITLGLILNRTIKDPDAFMKGFFQEERADYRRALVHLEKMIVPAQEKLSKEELAKDKISGEPFMPWAEICLHREQTSGLLYRVYKTLMREPVEQEISATPAVKEALIRRTWNNYTRYQQRLIKLHADDIMPRFSGPDIVQEGWLPTGMISMFSESRFQWKD
;
A
#
# COMPACT_ATOMS: atom_id res chain seq x y z
N MET A 1 20.18 12.80 -35.42
CA MET A 1 20.17 14.10 -34.74
C MET A 1 18.69 14.43 -34.60
N GLU A 2 18.05 13.84 -33.60
CA GLU A 2 16.59 13.94 -33.39
C GLU A 2 16.39 14.84 -32.17
N ASP A 3 15.97 16.07 -32.45
CA ASP A 3 15.43 17.00 -31.48
C ASP A 3 14.03 16.50 -31.10
N ASP A 4 13.97 15.55 -30.17
CA ASP A 4 12.71 15.15 -29.55
C ASP A 4 12.42 16.19 -28.45
N THR A 5 11.88 17.34 -28.87
CA THR A 5 11.38 18.40 -28.00
C THR A 5 10.08 17.93 -27.34
N ALA A 6 10.20 16.91 -26.49
CA ALA A 6 9.21 16.66 -25.48
C ALA A 6 9.23 17.90 -24.56
N CYS A 7 8.23 18.77 -24.72
CA CYS A 7 7.95 19.89 -23.84
C CYS A 7 7.62 19.34 -22.44
N ASN A 8 8.66 18.93 -21.72
CA ASN A 8 8.57 18.41 -20.38
C ASN A 8 8.51 19.61 -19.43
N VAL A 9 7.52 19.60 -18.53
CA VAL A 9 7.32 20.62 -17.49
C VAL A 9 8.62 20.86 -16.71
N ILE A 10 9.39 19.79 -16.48
CA ILE A 10 10.66 19.85 -15.75
C ILE A 10 11.71 20.63 -16.54
N SER A 11 11.89 20.34 -17.83
CA SER A 11 12.86 21.03 -18.67
C SER A 11 12.55 22.51 -18.79
N ASN A 12 11.27 22.88 -18.88
CA ASN A 12 10.84 24.27 -18.86
C ASN A 12 11.17 24.94 -17.51
N LEU A 13 10.90 24.27 -16.39
CA LEU A 13 11.24 24.78 -15.06
C LEU A 13 12.75 24.94 -14.87
N GLN A 14 13.57 24.00 -15.34
CA GLN A 14 15.03 24.08 -15.30
C GLN A 14 15.54 25.25 -16.13
N GLU A 15 15.02 25.44 -17.34
CA GLU A 15 15.36 26.59 -18.19
C GLU A 15 14.98 27.91 -17.51
N MET A 16 13.78 28.01 -16.94
CA MET A 16 13.35 29.19 -16.19
C MET A 16 14.27 29.50 -15.01
N ILE A 17 14.70 28.49 -14.26
CA ILE A 17 15.62 28.66 -13.13
C ILE A 17 16.98 29.13 -13.62
N ARG A 18 17.48 28.53 -14.70
CA ARG A 18 18.75 28.90 -15.33
C ARG A 18 18.75 30.35 -15.82
N THR A 19 17.69 30.77 -16.51
CA THR A 19 17.57 32.14 -17.04
C THR A 19 17.44 33.18 -15.92
N ARG A 20 16.69 32.87 -14.85
CA ARG A 20 16.41 33.84 -13.78
C ARG A 20 17.51 33.94 -12.75
N PHE A 21 18.13 32.81 -12.42
CA PHE A 21 19.06 32.71 -11.29
C PHE A 21 20.49 32.34 -11.70
N GLY A 22 20.73 31.99 -12.98
CA GLY A 22 22.05 31.64 -13.49
C GLY A 22 22.59 30.31 -12.96
N VAL A 23 21.74 29.50 -12.32
CA VAL A 23 22.11 28.20 -11.71
C VAL A 23 21.45 27.05 -12.46
N ASP A 24 22.17 25.93 -12.53
CA ASP A 24 21.65 24.67 -13.05
C ASP A 24 21.19 23.77 -11.90
N VAL A 25 20.03 23.14 -12.05
CA VAL A 25 19.43 22.30 -11.00
C VAL A 25 19.12 20.91 -11.54
N ALA A 26 19.34 19.91 -10.69
CA ALA A 26 18.99 18.53 -10.96
C ALA A 26 17.47 18.38 -11.22
N GLU A 27 17.08 17.48 -12.11
CA GLU A 27 15.65 17.19 -12.37
C GLU A 27 14.93 16.77 -11.08
N SER A 28 15.62 15.98 -10.27
CA SER A 28 15.16 15.51 -8.96
C SER A 28 14.84 16.64 -7.97
N TYR A 29 15.53 17.79 -8.06
CA TYR A 29 15.31 18.95 -7.18
C TYR A 29 13.86 19.46 -7.23
N VAL A 30 13.24 19.39 -8.40
CA VAL A 30 11.87 19.89 -8.64
C VAL A 30 10.84 19.11 -7.81
N TYR A 31 11.08 17.82 -7.58
CA TYR A 31 10.18 16.96 -6.84
C TYR A 31 10.42 17.01 -5.32
N PHE A 32 11.57 17.53 -4.88
CA PHE A 32 11.92 17.52 -3.47
C PHE A 32 11.04 18.48 -2.68
N PRO A 33 10.64 18.11 -1.46
CA PRO A 33 9.81 18.96 -0.61
C PRO A 33 10.41 20.34 -0.35
N THR A 34 9.56 21.35 -0.18
CA THR A 34 9.98 22.73 0.07
C THR A 34 10.69 22.90 1.43
N ASP A 35 10.40 22.04 2.41
CA ASP A 35 11.02 22.07 3.75
C ASP A 35 12.49 21.63 3.73
N VAL A 36 12.87 20.77 2.78
CA VAL A 36 14.28 20.45 2.49
C VAL A 36 14.87 21.35 1.40
N GLY A 37 14.06 22.23 0.81
CA GLY A 37 14.47 23.28 -0.12
C GLY A 37 14.30 22.98 -1.60
N GLY A 38 13.49 21.98 -1.97
CA GLY A 38 13.04 21.75 -3.35
C GLY A 38 11.76 22.53 -3.70
N LEU A 39 11.10 22.15 -4.81
CA LEU A 39 9.90 22.82 -5.33
C LEU A 39 8.57 22.08 -5.04
N ASP A 40 8.64 20.91 -4.41
CA ASP A 40 7.52 20.02 -4.04
C ASP A 40 6.53 19.71 -5.18
N LEU A 41 6.99 19.65 -6.42
CA LEU A 41 6.15 19.20 -7.52
C LEU A 41 5.76 17.74 -7.28
N LYS A 42 4.46 17.41 -7.36
CA LYS A 42 3.99 16.04 -7.13
C LYS A 42 4.14 15.20 -8.39
N ASN A 43 4.77 14.03 -8.25
CA ASN A 43 4.83 13.01 -9.27
C ASN A 43 3.76 11.94 -8.99
N ALA A 44 2.72 11.88 -9.83
CA ALA A 44 1.60 10.95 -9.66
C ALA A 44 2.04 9.47 -9.72
N PHE A 45 3.11 9.15 -10.45
CA PHE A 45 3.61 7.78 -10.58
C PHE A 45 4.28 7.26 -9.30
N ILE A 46 4.79 8.14 -8.44
CA ILE A 46 5.36 7.73 -7.15
C ILE A 46 4.26 7.16 -6.25
N THR A 47 3.13 7.87 -6.15
CA THR A 47 1.98 7.43 -5.36
C THR A 47 1.40 6.12 -5.90
N LEU A 48 1.23 6.01 -7.22
CA LEU A 48 0.76 4.77 -7.84
C LEU A 48 1.74 3.62 -7.61
N GLY A 49 3.05 3.87 -7.76
CA GLY A 49 4.09 2.86 -7.55
C GLY A 49 4.16 2.35 -6.11
N LEU A 50 3.77 3.15 -5.11
CA LEU A 50 3.67 2.73 -3.72
C LEU A 50 2.54 1.71 -3.49
N ILE A 51 1.46 1.80 -4.26
CA ILE A 51 0.22 1.02 -4.04
C ILE A 51 0.19 -0.23 -4.93
N LEU A 52 0.61 -0.09 -6.20
CA LEU A 52 0.51 -1.16 -7.20
C LEU A 52 1.18 -2.47 -6.77
N ASN A 53 2.37 -2.37 -6.16
CA ASN A 53 3.12 -3.55 -5.71
C ASN A 53 2.47 -4.28 -4.52
N ARG A 54 1.50 -3.65 -3.85
CA ARG A 54 0.77 -4.21 -2.71
C ARG A 54 -0.62 -4.72 -3.07
N THR A 55 -1.03 -4.51 -4.31
CA THR A 55 -2.29 -5.04 -4.83
C THR A 55 -2.18 -6.55 -5.03
N ILE A 56 -3.31 -7.25 -4.87
CA ILE A 56 -3.39 -8.69 -5.06
C ILE A 56 -3.11 -9.02 -6.53
N LYS A 57 -2.03 -9.78 -6.78
CA LYS A 57 -1.60 -10.12 -8.14
C LYS A 57 -2.46 -11.20 -8.80
N ASP A 58 -2.94 -12.15 -8.01
CA ASP A 58 -3.75 -13.28 -8.49
C ASP A 58 -4.93 -13.52 -7.54
N PRO A 59 -6.09 -12.87 -7.79
CA PRO A 59 -7.32 -13.12 -7.06
C PRO A 59 -7.82 -14.56 -7.20
N ASP A 60 -7.57 -15.21 -8.35
CA ASP A 60 -8.07 -16.55 -8.64
C ASP A 60 -7.38 -17.60 -7.77
N ALA A 61 -6.12 -17.39 -7.40
CA ALA A 61 -5.42 -18.26 -6.45
C ALA A 61 -6.13 -18.34 -5.10
N PHE A 62 -6.68 -17.23 -4.60
CA PHE A 62 -7.43 -17.22 -3.34
C PHE A 62 -8.74 -18.01 -3.45
N MET A 63 -9.46 -17.84 -4.56
CA MET A 63 -10.70 -18.60 -4.79
C MET A 63 -10.43 -20.09 -5.00
N LYS A 64 -9.36 -20.46 -5.70
CA LYS A 64 -8.93 -21.87 -5.83
C LYS A 64 -8.59 -22.49 -4.48
N GLY A 65 -7.83 -21.78 -3.65
CA GLY A 65 -7.53 -22.22 -2.28
C GLY A 65 -8.78 -22.43 -1.45
N PHE A 66 -9.73 -21.48 -1.52
CA PHE A 66 -11.04 -21.59 -0.88
C PHE A 66 -11.79 -22.86 -1.29
N PHE A 67 -11.95 -23.12 -2.59
CA PHE A 67 -12.68 -24.30 -3.05
C PHE A 67 -12.02 -25.62 -2.62
N GLN A 68 -10.69 -25.66 -2.53
CA GLN A 68 -9.96 -26.83 -2.04
C GLN A 68 -10.17 -27.04 -0.54
N GLU A 69 -10.06 -25.98 0.25
CA GLU A 69 -10.19 -26.03 1.71
C GLU A 69 -11.63 -26.36 2.12
N GLU A 70 -12.63 -25.75 1.48
CA GLU A 70 -14.05 -26.03 1.74
C GLU A 70 -14.39 -27.51 1.46
N ARG A 71 -13.86 -28.05 0.36
CA ARG A 71 -14.06 -29.47 0.03
C ARG A 71 -13.33 -30.40 1.00
N ALA A 72 -12.17 -29.99 1.52
CA ALA A 72 -11.46 -30.73 2.55
C ALA A 72 -12.22 -30.70 3.88
N ASP A 73 -12.80 -29.56 4.26
CA ASP A 73 -13.63 -29.43 5.46
C ASP A 73 -14.88 -30.29 5.41
N TYR A 74 -15.57 -30.32 4.27
CA TYR A 74 -16.69 -31.22 4.06
C TYR A 74 -16.31 -32.69 4.26
N ARG A 75 -15.20 -33.12 3.65
CA ARG A 75 -14.69 -34.49 3.81
C ARG A 75 -14.29 -34.79 5.24
N ARG A 76 -13.65 -33.83 5.94
CA ARG A 76 -13.31 -33.97 7.35
C ARG A 76 -14.58 -34.16 8.16
N ALA A 77 -15.58 -33.29 8.02
CA ALA A 77 -16.83 -33.38 8.76
C ALA A 77 -17.56 -34.71 8.53
N LEU A 78 -17.61 -35.18 7.28
CA LEU A 78 -18.19 -36.48 6.93
C LEU A 78 -17.47 -37.63 7.66
N VAL A 79 -16.14 -37.67 7.62
CA VAL A 79 -15.35 -38.70 8.32
C VAL A 79 -15.54 -38.64 9.84
N HIS A 80 -15.69 -37.45 10.42
CA HIS A 80 -15.95 -37.31 11.86
C HIS A 80 -17.33 -37.85 12.24
N LEU A 81 -18.36 -37.60 11.40
CA LEU A 81 -19.68 -38.17 11.59
C LEU A 81 -19.65 -39.70 11.49
N GLU A 82 -19.02 -40.26 10.45
CA GLU A 82 -18.90 -41.71 10.26
C GLU A 82 -18.19 -42.41 11.42
N LYS A 83 -17.18 -41.76 12.00
CA LYS A 83 -16.43 -42.28 13.14
C LYS A 83 -17.09 -42.00 14.49
N MET A 84 -18.22 -41.28 14.51
CA MET A 84 -18.88 -40.78 15.74
C MET A 84 -17.92 -39.98 16.65
N ILE A 85 -16.89 -39.36 16.05
CA ILE A 85 -15.93 -38.49 16.75
C ILE A 85 -16.48 -37.08 16.61
N VAL A 86 -17.47 -36.73 17.43
CA VAL A 86 -18.00 -35.37 17.49
C VAL A 86 -17.41 -34.69 18.73
N PRO A 87 -16.45 -33.75 18.59
CA PRO A 87 -15.77 -33.13 19.73
C PRO A 87 -16.71 -32.42 20.72
N ALA A 88 -17.91 -32.06 20.26
CA ALA A 88 -18.94 -31.41 21.07
C ALA A 88 -19.80 -32.40 21.89
N GLN A 89 -19.94 -33.67 21.46
CA GLN A 89 -20.77 -34.66 22.17
C GLN A 89 -20.16 -35.11 23.50
N GLU A 90 -18.82 -35.09 23.62
CA GLU A 90 -18.13 -35.41 24.89
C GLU A 90 -18.41 -34.38 26.00
N LYS A 91 -18.88 -33.18 25.66
CA LYS A 91 -19.19 -32.09 26.60
C LYS A 91 -20.68 -31.96 26.93
N LEU A 92 -21.55 -32.69 26.24
CA LEU A 92 -23.00 -32.64 26.42
C LEU A 92 -23.45 -33.65 27.48
N SER A 93 -24.42 -33.26 28.31
CA SER A 93 -25.05 -34.19 29.25
C SER A 93 -25.92 -35.22 28.49
N LYS A 94 -26.16 -36.39 29.10
CA LYS A 94 -27.03 -37.43 28.51
C LYS A 94 -28.44 -36.93 28.17
N GLU A 95 -28.93 -35.94 28.90
CA GLU A 95 -30.26 -35.33 28.71
C GLU A 95 -30.30 -34.38 27.50
N GLU A 96 -29.18 -33.72 27.19
CA GLU A 96 -29.04 -32.86 26.01
C GLU A 96 -28.86 -33.69 24.74
N LEU A 97 -28.11 -34.79 24.84
CA LEU A 97 -27.96 -35.75 23.74
C LEU A 97 -29.29 -36.44 23.40
N ALA A 98 -30.13 -36.72 24.41
CA ALA A 98 -31.46 -37.32 24.22
C ALA A 98 -32.50 -36.36 23.61
N LYS A 99 -32.25 -35.04 23.65
CA LYS A 99 -33.08 -34.02 22.99
C LYS A 99 -32.64 -33.73 21.56
N ASP A 100 -31.56 -34.35 21.11
CA ASP A 100 -31.04 -34.16 19.77
C ASP A 100 -31.96 -34.83 18.75
N LYS A 101 -32.81 -34.00 18.13
CA LYS A 101 -33.77 -34.43 17.09
C LYS A 101 -33.08 -34.81 15.78
N ILE A 102 -31.79 -34.48 15.64
CA ILE A 102 -31.00 -34.66 14.42
C ILE A 102 -30.16 -35.96 14.51
N SER A 103 -30.12 -36.58 15.69
CA SER A 103 -29.43 -37.85 15.92
C SER A 103 -30.07 -38.97 15.09
N GLY A 104 -29.49 -39.23 13.92
CA GLY A 104 -29.96 -40.25 12.95
C GLY A 104 -30.28 -39.71 11.55
N GLU A 105 -30.28 -38.40 11.35
CA GLU A 105 -30.40 -37.82 10.00
C GLU A 105 -29.11 -38.01 9.19
N PRO A 106 -29.20 -38.20 7.86
CA PRO A 106 -28.02 -38.27 7.01
C PRO A 106 -27.26 -36.95 7.03
N PHE A 107 -25.93 -37.01 6.84
CA PHE A 107 -25.12 -35.80 6.72
C PHE A 107 -25.62 -34.93 5.56
N MET A 108 -25.59 -33.61 5.76
CA MET A 108 -26.00 -32.63 4.76
C MET A 108 -25.29 -32.88 3.41
N PRO A 109 -26.02 -32.93 2.29
CA PRO A 109 -25.42 -33.12 0.98
C PRO A 109 -24.58 -31.91 0.56
N TRP A 110 -23.52 -32.16 -0.19
CA TRP A 110 -22.63 -31.11 -0.70
C TRP A 110 -23.35 -29.97 -1.44
N ALA A 111 -24.40 -30.29 -2.19
CA ALA A 111 -25.15 -29.30 -2.96
C ALA A 111 -25.83 -28.26 -2.06
N GLU A 112 -26.29 -28.67 -0.88
CA GLU A 112 -26.96 -27.79 0.09
C GLU A 112 -25.96 -26.86 0.78
N ILE A 113 -24.77 -27.36 1.09
CA ILE A 113 -23.66 -26.53 1.59
C ILE A 113 -23.27 -25.46 0.57
N CYS A 114 -23.21 -25.82 -0.72
CA CYS A 114 -22.92 -24.86 -1.78
C CYS A 114 -24.00 -23.78 -1.91
N LEU A 115 -25.27 -24.14 -1.71
CA LEU A 115 -26.40 -23.21 -1.81
C LEU A 115 -26.36 -22.13 -0.73
N HIS A 116 -26.01 -22.50 0.51
CA HIS A 116 -25.98 -21.59 1.66
C HIS A 116 -24.59 -21.05 1.99
N ARG A 117 -23.62 -21.25 1.10
CA ARG A 117 -22.20 -20.89 1.28
C ARG A 117 -21.99 -19.44 1.71
N GLU A 118 -22.75 -18.50 1.16
CA GLU A 118 -22.60 -17.07 1.50
C GLU A 118 -22.95 -16.75 2.95
N GLN A 119 -23.86 -17.51 3.56
CA GLN A 119 -24.33 -17.29 4.92
C GLN A 119 -23.53 -18.09 5.95
N THR A 120 -23.05 -19.28 5.57
CA THR A 120 -22.45 -20.24 6.51
C THR A 120 -20.93 -20.33 6.41
N SER A 121 -20.33 -19.97 5.27
CA SER A 121 -18.90 -20.20 5.02
C SER A 121 -18.03 -19.07 5.60
N GLY A 122 -17.43 -19.34 6.76
CA GLY A 122 -16.40 -18.47 7.34
C GLY A 122 -15.14 -18.35 6.46
N LEU A 123 -14.83 -19.38 5.67
CA LEU A 123 -13.71 -19.38 4.73
C LEU A 123 -13.96 -18.38 3.59
N LEU A 124 -15.15 -18.39 3.00
CA LEU A 124 -15.53 -17.43 1.95
C LEU A 124 -15.47 -15.99 2.49
N TYR A 125 -15.99 -15.76 3.70
CA TYR A 125 -15.91 -14.45 4.34
C TYR A 125 -14.47 -13.97 4.54
N ARG A 126 -13.54 -14.87 4.92
CA ARG A 126 -12.12 -14.53 5.05
C ARG A 126 -11.49 -14.15 3.71
N VAL A 127 -11.79 -14.91 2.66
CA VAL A 127 -11.30 -14.60 1.30
C VAL A 127 -11.88 -13.29 0.81
N TYR A 128 -13.18 -13.08 0.96
CA TYR A 128 -13.86 -11.83 0.63
C TYR A 128 -13.20 -10.62 1.31
N LYS A 129 -12.99 -10.68 2.64
CA LYS A 129 -12.30 -9.60 3.37
C LYS A 129 -10.88 -9.35 2.90
N THR A 130 -10.19 -10.40 2.45
CA THR A 130 -8.83 -10.28 1.95
C THR A 130 -8.82 -9.60 0.57
N LEU A 131 -9.72 -10.02 -0.32
CA LEU A 131 -9.86 -9.45 -1.67
C LEU A 131 -10.37 -8.01 -1.67
N MET A 132 -11.27 -7.67 -0.75
CA MET A 132 -11.80 -6.31 -0.58
C MET A 132 -10.90 -5.38 0.24
N ARG A 133 -9.71 -5.85 0.65
CA ARG A 133 -8.81 -5.04 1.47
C ARG A 133 -8.20 -3.91 0.62
N GLU A 134 -8.27 -2.69 1.15
CA GLU A 134 -7.59 -1.55 0.54
C GLU A 134 -6.07 -1.77 0.52
N PRO A 135 -5.41 -1.57 -0.65
CA PRO A 135 -3.97 -1.73 -0.75
C PRO A 135 -3.26 -0.62 0.04
N VAL A 136 -2.43 -1.04 1.00
CA VAL A 136 -1.64 -0.13 1.84
C VAL A 136 -0.36 0.25 1.10
N GLU A 137 0.11 1.49 1.29
CA GLU A 137 1.39 1.95 0.74
C GLU A 137 2.56 1.03 1.11
N GLN A 138 3.43 0.78 0.13
CA GLN A 138 4.61 -0.04 0.34
C GLN A 138 5.57 0.62 1.34
N GLU A 139 5.96 -0.12 2.38
CA GLU A 139 7.09 0.26 3.23
C GLU A 139 8.40 0.32 2.45
N ILE A 140 9.15 1.40 2.65
CA ILE A 140 10.41 1.63 1.96
C ILE A 140 11.53 1.64 2.98
N SER A 141 12.50 0.75 2.77
CA SER A 141 13.76 0.78 3.51
C SER A 141 14.76 1.71 2.83
N ALA A 142 15.41 2.56 3.60
CA ALA A 142 16.55 3.36 3.15
C ALA A 142 17.79 2.51 2.95
N THR A 143 18.58 2.89 1.95
CA THR A 143 19.94 2.40 1.75
C THR A 143 20.86 2.92 2.88
N PRO A 144 21.93 2.20 3.24
CA PRO A 144 22.87 2.64 4.27
C PRO A 144 23.44 4.05 4.01
N ALA A 145 23.83 4.33 2.76
CA ALA A 145 24.36 5.64 2.36
C ALA A 145 23.38 6.79 2.63
N VAL A 146 22.07 6.60 2.33
CA VAL A 146 21.05 7.61 2.63
C VAL A 146 20.88 7.77 4.13
N LYS A 147 20.94 6.69 4.91
CA LYS A 147 20.86 6.78 6.39
C LYS A 147 22.04 7.53 6.99
N GLU A 148 23.23 7.36 6.44
CA GLU A 148 24.44 8.04 6.90
C GLU A 148 24.43 9.54 6.53
N ALA A 149 23.90 9.88 5.36
CA ALA A 149 23.79 11.28 4.91
C ALA A 149 22.62 12.05 5.55
N LEU A 150 21.76 11.37 6.31
CA LEU A 150 20.69 12.00 7.07
C LEU A 150 21.24 12.57 8.37
N ILE A 151 21.46 13.89 8.40
CA ILE A 151 22.06 14.57 9.55
C ILE A 151 20.97 15.06 10.53
N ARG A 152 19.84 15.55 10.00
CA ARG A 152 18.82 16.25 10.81
C ARG A 152 17.59 15.41 11.11
N ARG A 153 17.16 14.58 10.15
CA ARG A 153 15.92 13.80 10.23
C ARG A 153 16.22 12.32 10.20
N THR A 154 15.46 11.54 10.96
CA THR A 154 15.51 10.08 10.80
C THR A 154 14.67 9.69 9.59
N TRP A 155 15.01 8.56 8.97
CA TRP A 155 14.26 8.02 7.83
C TRP A 155 12.75 7.92 8.09
N ASN A 156 12.37 7.64 9.33
CA ASN A 156 10.97 7.47 9.74
C ASN A 156 10.20 8.79 9.83
N ASN A 157 10.89 9.94 9.83
CA ASN A 157 10.23 11.25 9.78
C ASN A 157 9.69 11.58 8.38
N TYR A 158 10.15 10.89 7.33
CA TYR A 158 9.68 11.09 5.96
C TYR A 158 8.40 10.30 5.68
N THR A 159 7.47 10.92 4.96
CA THR A 159 6.29 10.23 4.41
C THR A 159 6.71 9.14 3.42
N ARG A 160 5.84 8.15 3.14
CA ARG A 160 6.17 7.07 2.18
C ARG A 160 6.47 7.61 0.79
N TYR A 161 5.77 8.68 0.38
CA TYR A 161 6.07 9.42 -0.84
C TYR A 161 7.51 9.95 -0.85
N GLN A 162 7.90 10.68 0.20
CA GLN A 162 9.25 11.25 0.31
C GLN A 162 10.31 10.15 0.38
N GLN A 163 10.06 9.06 1.12
CA GLN A 163 10.94 7.90 1.16
C GLN A 163 11.15 7.29 -0.24
N ARG A 164 10.09 7.19 -1.05
CA ARG A 164 10.17 6.68 -2.42
C ARG A 164 10.94 7.63 -3.33
N LEU A 165 10.67 8.92 -3.19
CA LEU A 165 11.31 9.96 -3.95
C LEU A 165 12.83 9.99 -3.69
N ILE A 166 13.22 10.02 -2.41
CA ILE A 166 14.63 9.98 -2.01
C ILE A 166 15.29 8.71 -2.55
N LYS A 167 14.63 7.55 -2.43
CA LYS A 167 15.17 6.30 -2.97
C LYS A 167 15.36 6.32 -4.50
N LEU A 168 14.46 6.98 -5.23
CA LEU A 168 14.52 7.06 -6.69
C LEU A 168 15.61 8.03 -7.18
N HIS A 169 15.84 9.11 -6.44
CA HIS A 169 16.72 10.21 -6.86
C HIS A 169 17.98 10.38 -6.00
N ALA A 170 18.25 9.47 -5.07
CA ALA A 170 19.41 9.54 -4.18
C ALA A 170 20.72 9.67 -4.98
N ASP A 171 20.87 8.92 -6.07
CA ASP A 171 22.10 8.89 -6.85
C ASP A 171 22.41 10.23 -7.53
N ASP A 172 21.40 11.04 -7.81
CA ASP A 172 21.56 12.38 -8.43
C ASP A 172 21.75 13.48 -7.38
N ILE A 173 21.08 13.37 -6.23
CA ILE A 173 21.09 14.41 -5.18
C ILE A 173 22.26 14.28 -4.22
N MET A 174 22.64 13.06 -3.87
CA MET A 174 23.69 12.80 -2.88
C MET A 174 25.04 13.42 -3.28
N PRO A 175 25.51 13.33 -4.54
CA PRO A 175 26.76 13.97 -4.95
C PRO A 175 26.71 15.50 -4.97
N ARG A 176 25.53 16.08 -5.23
CA ARG A 176 25.36 17.54 -5.40
C ARG A 176 25.20 18.28 -4.09
N PHE A 177 24.51 17.67 -3.12
CA PHE A 177 24.10 18.33 -1.88
C PHE A 177 24.63 17.63 -0.62
N SER A 178 25.49 16.61 -0.77
CA SER A 178 26.03 15.80 0.34
C SER A 178 24.96 15.12 1.21
N GLY A 179 23.75 14.97 0.67
CA GLY A 179 22.60 14.41 1.38
C GLY A 179 21.26 14.88 0.82
N PRO A 180 20.15 14.31 1.31
CA PRO A 180 18.80 14.70 0.89
C PRO A 180 18.31 16.02 1.53
N ASP A 181 19.01 16.53 2.56
CA ASP A 181 18.71 17.81 3.22
C ASP A 181 19.38 18.96 2.41
N ILE A 182 18.73 19.43 1.34
CA ILE A 182 19.33 20.35 0.35
C ILE A 182 19.59 21.76 0.93
N VAL A 183 18.69 22.27 1.77
CA VAL A 183 18.81 23.60 2.39
C VAL A 183 18.66 23.52 3.91
N GLN A 184 19.38 24.39 4.62
CA GLN A 184 19.21 24.53 6.06
C GLN A 184 17.82 25.14 6.38
N GLU A 185 17.03 24.43 7.19
CA GLU A 185 15.79 24.92 7.78
C GLU A 185 16.01 26.32 8.40
N GLY A 186 15.33 27.34 7.87
CA GLY A 186 15.48 28.75 8.26
C GLY A 186 16.16 29.67 7.23
N TRP A 187 16.77 29.13 6.17
CA TRP A 187 17.41 29.93 5.11
C TRP A 187 16.48 30.23 3.93
N LEU A 188 15.43 29.44 3.76
CA LEU A 188 14.33 29.76 2.86
C LEU A 188 13.27 30.54 3.65
N PRO A 189 12.70 31.62 3.10
CA PRO A 189 11.50 32.24 3.66
C PRO A 189 10.29 31.34 3.39
N THR A 190 10.27 30.15 4.00
CA THR A 190 9.26 29.10 3.80
C THR A 190 7.86 29.60 4.15
N GLY A 191 7.76 30.50 5.15
CA GLY A 191 6.50 31.17 5.52
C GLY A 191 5.94 32.09 4.45
N MET A 192 6.78 32.70 3.60
CA MET A 192 6.27 33.47 2.45
C MET A 192 5.81 32.55 1.32
N ILE A 193 6.51 31.42 1.09
CA ILE A 193 6.16 30.45 0.04
C ILE A 193 4.80 29.78 0.34
N SER A 194 4.56 29.37 1.60
CA SER A 194 3.26 28.81 2.00
C SER A 194 2.12 29.82 1.82
N MET A 195 2.33 31.08 2.23
CA MET A 195 1.36 32.16 2.01
C MET A 195 1.10 32.44 0.52
N PHE A 196 2.12 32.38 -0.34
CA PHE A 196 1.95 32.53 -1.79
C PHE A 196 1.23 31.33 -2.43
N SER A 197 1.40 30.12 -1.90
CA SER A 197 0.64 28.95 -2.37
C SER A 197 -0.84 29.00 -1.94
N GLU A 198 -1.11 29.43 -0.70
CA GLU A 198 -2.47 29.51 -0.16
C GLU A 198 -3.27 30.67 -0.77
N SER A 199 -2.62 31.83 -1.03
CA SER A 199 -3.28 33.00 -1.61
C SER A 199 -3.71 32.85 -3.08
N ARG A 200 -3.12 31.91 -3.84
CA ARG A 200 -3.52 31.66 -5.23
C ARG A 200 -4.68 30.67 -5.39
N PHE A 201 -5.11 30.02 -4.30
CA PHE A 201 -6.27 29.14 -4.25
C PHE A 201 -7.45 29.85 -3.56
N GLN A 202 -7.96 30.91 -4.17
CA GLN A 202 -9.33 31.37 -3.91
C GLN A 202 -10.13 31.20 -5.19
N TRP A 203 -10.90 30.11 -5.27
CA TRP A 203 -11.98 30.03 -6.24
C TRP A 203 -12.99 31.11 -5.87
N LYS A 204 -13.18 32.09 -6.75
CA LYS A 204 -14.34 32.98 -6.66
C LYS A 204 -15.56 32.19 -7.11
N ASP A 205 -16.61 32.25 -6.31
CA ASP A 205 -17.93 31.67 -6.58
C ASP A 205 -18.46 32.03 -7.98
#